data_AF-B9RKH0-F1
#
_entry.id   AF-B9RKH0-F1
#
_cell.length_a   1.000
_cell.length_b   1.000
_cell.length_c   1.000
_cell.angle_alpha   90.00
_cell.angle_beta   90.00
_cell.angle_gamma   90.00
#
_symmetry.space_group_name_H-M   'P 1'
#
loop_
_entity.id
_entity.type
_entity.pdbx_description
1 polymer ?
#
loop_
_entity_poly.entity_id
_entity_poly.type
_entity_poly.pdbx_seq_one_letter_code
_entity_poly.pdbx_strand_id
1 'polypeptide(L)'
;MVIAVVALILGVLLGGFILIPRHLKSAQVEKVQSRDGRKKESKLYSKSEVSVHDKRTDCWIIIKGKVYDVTSYVEVHPGGDAILGHAGGDATEGFYGPQHASLVFDMVDEFYIGDLEQ
;
A
#
# COMPACT_ATOMS: atom_id res chain seq x y z
N MET A 1 56.42 33.08 8.93
CA MET A 1 56.47 33.23 7.46
C MET A 1 55.04 33.30 6.96
N VAL A 2 54.48 34.52 6.92
CA VAL A 2 53.03 34.80 6.79
C VAL A 2 52.78 35.71 5.57
N ILE A 3 53.37 35.40 4.42
CA ILE A 3 53.16 36.17 3.19
C ILE A 3 52.94 35.21 2.01
N ALA A 4 51.79 34.56 2.01
CA ALA A 4 51.25 33.85 0.83
C ALA A 4 49.80 34.31 0.59
N VAL A 5 49.61 35.63 0.63
CA VAL A 5 48.36 36.31 0.30
C VAL A 5 48.61 37.03 -1.04
N VAL A 6 47.58 37.06 -1.90
CA VAL A 6 47.35 37.98 -3.05
C VAL A 6 47.61 37.38 -4.45
N ALA A 7 46.56 37.49 -5.30
CA ALA A 7 46.46 37.28 -6.77
C ALA A 7 46.27 35.81 -7.23
N LEU A 8 45.09 35.29 -7.60
CA LEU A 8 44.04 35.79 -8.53
C LEU A 8 44.66 36.24 -9.85
N ILE A 9 44.04 35.87 -11.00
CA ILE A 9 44.30 36.37 -12.39
C ILE A 9 45.34 35.48 -13.13
N LEU A 10 45.12 34.76 -14.25
CA LEU A 10 44.17 34.80 -15.37
C LEU A 10 44.34 33.52 -16.23
N GLY A 11 43.26 33.08 -16.91
CA GLY A 11 43.42 32.64 -18.32
C GLY A 11 43.19 31.17 -18.67
N VAL A 12 41.98 30.64 -18.48
CA VAL A 12 41.34 29.77 -19.49
C VAL A 12 39.83 30.05 -19.49
N LEU A 13 39.48 31.31 -19.78
CA LEU A 13 38.14 31.73 -20.19
C LEU A 13 38.17 31.95 -21.72
N LEU A 14 37.18 31.40 -22.41
CA LEU A 14 36.84 31.58 -23.84
C LEU A 14 37.76 30.92 -24.87
N GLY A 15 37.42 29.68 -25.25
CA GLY A 15 38.03 29.04 -26.42
C GLY A 15 37.48 27.64 -26.74
N GLY A 16 36.17 27.44 -26.59
CA GLY A 16 35.49 26.17 -26.85
C GLY A 16 34.18 26.39 -27.58
N PHE A 17 34.26 27.02 -28.74
CA PHE A 17 33.18 27.28 -29.68
C PHE A 17 32.58 25.94 -30.17
N ILE A 18 31.29 25.77 -29.88
CA ILE A 18 30.26 25.19 -30.75
C ILE A 18 30.71 23.98 -31.58
N LEU A 19 30.47 22.77 -31.07
CA LEU A 19 30.01 21.66 -31.90
C LEU A 19 28.97 20.87 -31.11
N ILE A 20 27.73 21.38 -31.15
CA ILE A 20 26.53 20.62 -30.84
C ILE A 20 26.19 19.80 -32.08
N PRO A 21 26.34 18.47 -32.10
CA PRO A 21 25.53 17.66 -32.99
C PRO A 21 24.13 17.53 -32.37
N ARG A 22 23.21 18.40 -32.80
CA ARG A 22 21.76 18.18 -32.65
C ARG A 22 21.40 17.00 -33.54
N HIS A 23 21.56 15.78 -33.06
CA HIS A 23 20.89 14.66 -33.68
C HIS A 23 19.60 14.36 -32.93
N LEU A 24 18.52 15.02 -33.38
CA LEU A 24 17.18 14.58 -33.09
C LEU A 24 17.04 13.15 -33.61
N LYS A 25 17.07 12.16 -32.72
CA LYS A 25 16.46 10.87 -33.01
C LYS A 25 15.14 10.80 -32.28
N SER A 26 14.12 11.31 -32.96
CA SER A 26 12.76 10.83 -32.81
C SER A 26 12.78 9.32 -33.08
N ALA A 27 12.60 8.51 -32.04
CA ALA A 27 12.13 7.13 -32.12
C ALA A 27 11.90 6.61 -30.69
N GLN A 28 10.63 6.46 -30.34
CA GLN A 28 10.11 5.55 -29.32
C GLN A 28 10.97 4.30 -29.07
N VAL A 29 11.64 4.17 -27.92
CA VAL A 29 12.06 2.96 -27.16
C VAL A 29 12.71 3.57 -25.89
N GLU A 30 12.31 3.43 -24.63
CA GLU A 30 11.84 2.30 -23.84
C GLU A 30 11.12 2.90 -22.62
N LYS A 31 9.86 2.54 -22.39
CA LYS A 31 9.17 2.86 -21.13
C LYS A 31 9.74 1.93 -20.07
N VAL A 32 10.79 2.38 -19.36
CA VAL A 32 11.35 1.67 -18.21
C VAL A 32 10.25 1.51 -17.17
N GLN A 33 9.74 0.29 -17.12
CA GLN A 33 8.70 -0.19 -16.24
C GLN A 33 9.30 -0.32 -14.83
N SER A 34 9.34 0.78 -14.08
CA SER A 34 9.62 0.76 -12.64
C SER A 34 8.32 0.79 -11.84
N ARG A 35 7.50 -0.26 -12.02
CA ARG A 35 6.54 -0.65 -10.99
C ARG A 35 7.10 -1.92 -10.38
N ASP A 36 7.75 -1.76 -9.24
CA ASP A 36 8.20 -2.85 -8.38
C ASP A 36 6.98 -3.70 -8.01
N GLY A 37 6.72 -4.71 -8.84
CA GLY A 37 5.59 -5.63 -8.74
C GLY A 37 5.93 -6.84 -7.90
N ARG A 38 6.70 -6.67 -6.80
CA ARG A 38 6.76 -7.70 -5.78
C ARG A 38 5.40 -7.74 -5.10
N LYS A 39 4.55 -8.69 -5.51
CA LYS A 39 3.45 -9.18 -4.67
C LYS A 39 4.10 -9.51 -3.32
N LYS A 40 3.83 -8.69 -2.30
CA LYS A 40 4.15 -9.03 -0.92
C LYS A 40 3.37 -10.31 -0.64
N GLU A 41 4.04 -11.40 -0.31
CA GLU A 41 3.35 -12.64 0.04
C GLU A 41 2.44 -12.34 1.24
N SER A 42 1.14 -12.55 1.05
CA SER A 42 0.14 -12.43 2.09
C SER A 42 0.26 -13.64 3.01
N LYS A 43 0.17 -13.40 4.33
CA LYS A 43 0.11 -14.50 5.30
C LYS A 43 -1.17 -15.31 5.05
N LEU A 44 -1.06 -16.63 5.18
CA LEU A 44 -2.21 -17.54 5.09
C LEU A 44 -2.71 -17.88 6.49
N TYR A 45 -4.04 -17.99 6.61
CA TYR A 45 -4.73 -18.32 7.85
C TYR A 45 -5.74 -19.44 7.60
N SER A 46 -5.78 -20.42 8.49
CA SER A 46 -6.80 -21.46 8.45
C SER A 46 -8.13 -20.94 9.02
N LYS A 47 -9.26 -21.53 8.62
CA LYS A 47 -10.56 -21.21 9.24
C LYS A 47 -10.56 -21.45 10.75
N SER A 48 -9.83 -22.47 11.22
CA SER A 48 -9.73 -22.77 12.66
C SER A 48 -8.98 -21.68 13.42
N GLU A 49 -7.90 -21.16 12.82
CA GLU A 49 -7.17 -20.02 13.39
C GLU A 49 -8.06 -18.77 13.45
N VAL A 50 -8.78 -18.44 12.38
CA VAL A 50 -9.69 -17.28 12.42
C VAL A 50 -10.80 -17.45 13.47
N SER A 51 -11.32 -18.66 13.64
CA SER A 51 -12.46 -18.94 14.53
C SER A 51 -12.23 -18.68 16.02
N VAL A 52 -10.98 -18.58 16.47
CA VAL A 52 -10.70 -18.28 17.89
C VAL A 52 -10.73 -16.78 18.20
N HIS A 53 -10.76 -15.94 17.18
CA HIS A 53 -10.85 -14.47 17.27
C HIS A 53 -12.31 -14.02 17.18
N ASP A 54 -13.13 -14.48 18.14
CA ASP A 54 -14.59 -14.36 18.17
C ASP A 54 -15.12 -13.36 19.23
N LYS A 55 -14.26 -12.50 19.77
CA LYS A 55 -14.59 -11.62 20.90
C LYS A 55 -14.57 -10.16 20.49
N ARG A 56 -15.34 -9.33 21.20
CA ARG A 56 -15.30 -7.87 21.02
C ARG A 56 -13.90 -7.27 21.09
N THR A 57 -13.05 -7.78 21.98
CA THR A 57 -11.66 -7.32 22.17
C THR A 57 -10.64 -8.08 21.32
N ASP A 58 -11.10 -9.00 20.46
CA ASP A 58 -10.29 -9.86 19.61
C ASP A 58 -11.19 -10.44 18.50
N CYS A 59 -11.44 -9.64 17.45
CA CYS A 59 -12.48 -9.88 16.45
C CYS A 59 -11.88 -9.92 15.06
N TRP A 60 -11.81 -11.11 14.48
CA TRP A 60 -11.45 -11.27 13.07
C TRP A 60 -12.65 -11.68 12.24
N ILE A 61 -12.66 -11.27 10.98
CA ILE A 61 -13.71 -11.64 10.02
C ILE A 61 -13.11 -12.04 8.67
N ILE A 62 -13.86 -12.84 7.93
CA ILE A 62 -13.52 -13.24 6.57
C ILE A 62 -14.45 -12.54 5.59
N ILE A 63 -13.89 -11.90 4.56
CA ILE A 63 -14.66 -11.34 3.45
C ILE A 63 -14.02 -11.83 2.15
N LYS A 64 -14.76 -12.60 1.35
CA LYS A 64 -14.30 -13.19 0.07
C LYS A 64 -12.92 -13.86 0.17
N GLY A 65 -12.70 -14.65 1.22
CA GLY A 65 -11.45 -15.39 1.43
C GLY A 65 -10.26 -14.51 1.86
N LYS A 66 -10.50 -13.27 2.28
CA LYS A 66 -9.51 -12.41 2.93
C LYS A 66 -9.82 -12.30 4.41
N VAL A 67 -8.79 -12.22 5.23
CA VAL A 67 -8.89 -12.15 6.69
C VAL A 67 -8.57 -10.74 7.15
N TYR A 68 -9.44 -10.21 8.01
CA TYR A 68 -9.36 -8.86 8.53
C TYR A 68 -9.42 -8.87 10.05
N ASP A 69 -8.49 -8.15 10.69
CA ASP A 69 -8.54 -7.86 12.12
C ASP A 69 -9.30 -6.55 12.34
N VAL A 70 -10.58 -6.65 12.68
CA VAL A 70 -11.46 -5.49 12.87
C VAL A 70 -11.60 -5.11 14.35
N THR A 71 -10.76 -5.65 15.23
CA THR A 71 -10.83 -5.45 16.69
C THR A 71 -10.90 -3.97 17.07
N SER A 72 -10.07 -3.12 16.46
CA SER A 72 -10.03 -1.69 16.74
C SER A 72 -11.23 -0.92 16.16
N TYR A 73 -11.97 -1.52 15.23
CA TYR A 73 -13.09 -0.91 14.54
C TYR A 73 -14.45 -1.22 15.19
N VAL A 74 -14.55 -2.32 15.95
CA VAL A 74 -15.81 -2.80 16.55
C VAL A 74 -16.59 -1.68 17.25
N GLU A 75 -15.92 -0.86 18.07
CA GLU A 75 -16.56 0.19 18.89
C GLU A 75 -17.06 1.40 18.08
N VAL A 76 -16.55 1.59 16.86
CA VAL A 76 -16.91 2.72 15.99
C VAL A 76 -17.71 2.29 14.76
N HIS A 77 -18.05 1.01 14.65
CA HIS A 77 -18.84 0.47 13.55
C HIS A 77 -20.25 1.10 13.56
N PRO A 78 -20.67 1.79 12.48
CA PRO A 78 -21.99 2.46 12.45
C PRO A 78 -23.18 1.50 12.61
N GLY A 79 -23.03 0.23 12.22
CA GLY A 79 -24.03 -0.81 12.45
C GLY A 79 -24.04 -1.38 13.87
N GLY A 80 -23.21 -0.84 14.77
CA GLY A 80 -23.05 -1.31 16.15
C GLY A 80 -22.64 -2.77 16.23
N ASP A 81 -23.25 -3.50 17.15
CA ASP A 81 -22.93 -4.89 17.47
C ASP A 81 -23.22 -5.89 16.33
N ALA A 82 -23.84 -5.46 15.23
CA ALA A 82 -24.06 -6.31 14.06
C ALA A 82 -22.77 -6.93 13.51
N ILE A 83 -21.62 -6.25 13.65
CA ILE A 83 -20.30 -6.79 13.26
C ILE A 83 -19.92 -8.05 14.03
N LEU A 84 -20.33 -8.15 15.30
CA LEU A 84 -19.99 -9.28 16.17
C LEU A 84 -20.75 -10.56 15.82
N GLY A 85 -21.84 -10.47 15.06
CA GLY A 85 -22.57 -11.64 14.57
C GLY A 85 -21.73 -12.54 13.65
N HIS A 86 -20.61 -12.03 13.15
CA HIS A 86 -19.68 -12.74 12.28
C HIS A 86 -18.25 -12.84 12.84
N ALA A 87 -18.05 -12.51 14.12
CA ALA A 87 -16.73 -12.63 14.74
C ALA A 87 -16.20 -14.06 14.65
N GLY A 88 -14.94 -14.22 14.25
CA GLY A 88 -14.30 -15.50 13.97
C GLY A 88 -14.80 -16.21 12.70
N GLY A 89 -15.61 -15.56 11.86
CA GLY A 89 -16.34 -16.22 10.77
C GLY A 89 -16.39 -15.44 9.45
N ASP A 90 -17.16 -15.97 8.52
CA ASP A 90 -17.41 -15.34 7.22
C ASP A 90 -18.52 -14.28 7.34
N ALA A 91 -18.16 -13.05 7.00
CA ALA A 91 -19.01 -11.87 7.01
C ALA A 91 -19.37 -11.40 5.59
N THR A 92 -19.02 -12.15 4.54
CA THR A 92 -19.13 -11.72 3.14
C THR A 92 -20.55 -11.26 2.79
N GLU A 93 -21.57 -12.06 3.10
CA GLU A 93 -22.95 -11.70 2.78
C GLU A 93 -23.42 -10.46 3.55
N GLY A 94 -23.09 -10.35 4.84
CA GLY A 94 -23.40 -9.18 5.64
C GLY A 94 -22.67 -7.92 5.18
N PHE A 95 -21.41 -8.06 4.77
CA PHE A 95 -20.57 -6.95 4.29
C PHE A 95 -21.07 -6.38 2.96
N TYR A 96 -21.54 -7.22 2.03
CA TYR A 96 -22.09 -6.78 0.75
C TYR A 96 -23.61 -6.53 0.77
N GLY A 97 -24.23 -6.58 1.95
CA GLY A 97 -25.64 -6.29 2.11
C GLY A 97 -26.00 -4.81 1.91
N PRO A 98 -27.30 -4.48 1.83
CA PRO A 98 -27.78 -3.12 1.54
C PRO A 98 -27.44 -2.07 2.61
N GLN A 99 -26.95 -2.49 3.79
CA GLN A 99 -26.53 -1.61 4.86
C GLN A 99 -25.22 -0.84 4.56
N HIS A 100 -24.38 -1.31 3.62
CA HIS A 100 -23.13 -0.66 3.27
C HIS A 100 -23.22 -0.01 1.89
N ALA A 101 -22.88 1.29 1.82
CA ALA A 101 -22.69 1.97 0.55
C ALA A 101 -21.39 1.48 -0.12
N SER A 102 -21.32 1.51 -1.46
CA SER A 102 -20.16 0.98 -2.20
C SER A 102 -18.82 1.64 -1.87
N LEU A 103 -18.84 2.85 -1.29
CA LEU A 103 -17.63 3.58 -0.88
C LEU A 103 -16.98 3.01 0.39
N VAL A 104 -17.68 2.16 1.15
CA VAL A 104 -17.17 1.53 2.39
C VAL A 104 -16.09 0.47 2.07
N PHE A 105 -16.06 -0.04 0.84
CA PHE A 105 -15.18 -1.15 0.46
C PHE A 105 -13.69 -0.80 0.46
N ASP A 106 -13.33 0.49 0.40
CA ASP A 106 -11.93 0.91 0.44
C ASP A 106 -11.39 0.99 1.89
N MET A 107 -12.25 1.16 2.89
CA MET A 107 -11.82 1.30 4.30
C MET A 107 -11.40 -0.03 4.92
N VAL A 108 -12.00 -1.15 4.46
CA VAL A 108 -11.75 -2.46 5.06
C VAL A 108 -10.30 -2.93 4.85
N ASP A 109 -9.64 -2.44 3.80
CA ASP A 109 -8.27 -2.81 3.45
C ASP A 109 -7.25 -2.40 4.52
N GLU A 110 -7.57 -1.40 5.37
CA GLU A 110 -6.72 -1.02 6.52
C GLU A 110 -6.64 -2.13 7.58
N PHE A 111 -7.65 -2.99 7.64
CA PHE A 111 -7.73 -4.11 8.60
C PHE A 111 -7.21 -5.43 8.02
N TYR A 112 -6.76 -5.45 6.77
CA TYR A 112 -6.32 -6.68 6.11
C TYR A 112 -5.04 -7.25 6.74
N ILE A 113 -5.10 -8.52 7.13
CA ILE A 113 -3.95 -9.21 7.76
C ILE A 113 -3.45 -10.41 6.94
N GLY A 114 -4.20 -10.90 5.96
CA GLY A 114 -3.81 -12.00 5.08
C GLY A 114 -4.96 -12.66 4.35
N ASP A 115 -4.67 -13.76 3.68
CA ASP A 115 -5.68 -14.54 2.94
C ASP A 115 -6.05 -15.82 3.69
N LEU A 116 -7.26 -16.33 3.43
CA LEU A 116 -7.73 -17.60 3.95
C LEU A 116 -7.14 -18.76 3.14
N GLU A 117 -6.72 -19.82 3.81
CA GLU A 117 -6.38 -21.10 3.17
C GLU A 117 -7.59 -21.66 2.41
N GLN A 118 -7.37 -22.12 1.17
CA GLN A 118 -8.41 -22.67 0.29
C GLN A 118 -8.64 -24.16 0.53
#